data_AF-A0A7K0C8S9-F1
#
_entry.id   AF-A0A7K0C8S9-F1
#
_cell.length_a   1.000
_cell.length_b   1.000
_cell.length_c   1.000
_cell.angle_alpha   90.00
_cell.angle_beta   90.00
_cell.angle_gamma   90.00
#
_symmetry.space_group_name_H-M   'P 1'
#
loop_
_entity.id
_entity.type
_entity.pdbx_description
1 polymer ?
#
loop_
_entity_poly.entity_id
_entity_poly.type
_entity_poly.pdbx_seq_one_letter_code
_entity_poly.pdbx_strand_id
1 'polypeptide(L)'
;MPRRGAAGDAGRMVIQERLGRWAAPRNLQFAFGLFALVAGASIALRQDAQHPLFQAAGAVGYALAAMLSFGSWFALGRAAGAARARRTLIVFHLLFIPAQFLFLLAHQLPWLGMLLSTVIAIRLRPRFPRLGRRSRKVWLALHIGVGVGWLGVSLTMLALSVVGVTAGDHETRHGAYLLMDLFDLALAIPSVFLALVTGAVVSLGTPWGLVRHRWVLAKLVIALCLPVLATLEGPWIDELAARTEEPAADPGGTGILLAGAMALFLALLWTATFLSVFKPGGRTRWGAGRPGEGRPGDRAPVSARAARAA
;
A
#
# COMPACT_ATOMS: atom_id res chain seq x y z
N MET A 1 48.03 -28.20 0.67
CA MET A 1 46.73 -27.92 0.00
C MET A 1 46.16 -26.60 0.49
N PRO A 2 46.22 -25.50 -0.30
CA PRO A 2 45.18 -24.48 -0.20
C PRO A 2 44.89 -23.83 -1.56
N ARG A 3 43.78 -24.19 -2.24
CA ARG A 3 43.34 -23.48 -3.47
C ARG A 3 41.86 -23.69 -3.84
N ARG A 4 40.97 -23.79 -2.84
CA ARG A 4 39.51 -23.91 -3.09
C ARG A 4 38.66 -22.68 -2.69
N GLY A 5 39.25 -21.66 -2.05
CA GLY A 5 38.50 -20.47 -1.60
C GLY A 5 38.37 -19.32 -2.62
N ALA A 6 39.42 -19.04 -3.39
CA ALA A 6 39.49 -17.81 -4.21
C ALA A 6 38.56 -17.83 -5.45
N ALA A 7 38.33 -19.00 -6.05
CA ALA A 7 37.43 -19.13 -7.21
C ALA A 7 35.94 -18.97 -6.80
N GLY A 8 35.58 -19.40 -5.59
CA GLY A 8 34.23 -19.23 -5.04
C GLY A 8 33.89 -17.77 -4.74
N ASP A 9 34.86 -17.00 -4.23
CA ASP A 9 34.68 -15.57 -3.96
C ASP A 9 34.64 -14.74 -5.24
N ALA A 10 35.48 -15.06 -6.25
CA ALA A 10 35.42 -14.39 -7.55
C ALA A 10 34.08 -14.65 -8.27
N GLY A 11 33.58 -15.89 -8.25
CA GLY A 11 32.26 -16.23 -8.80
C GLY A 11 31.12 -15.51 -8.08
N ARG A 12 31.17 -15.43 -6.74
CA ARG A 12 30.20 -14.64 -5.95
C ARG A 12 30.26 -13.16 -6.26
N MET A 13 31.45 -12.60 -6.45
CA MET A 13 31.64 -11.19 -6.79
C MET A 13 31.07 -10.84 -8.16
N VAL A 14 31.31 -11.67 -9.20
CA VAL A 14 30.75 -11.48 -10.55
C VAL A 14 29.22 -11.61 -10.55
N ILE A 15 28.67 -12.56 -9.80
CA ILE A 15 27.22 -12.73 -9.66
C ILE A 15 26.62 -11.50 -8.94
N GLN A 16 27.24 -11.01 -7.87
CA GLN A 16 26.76 -9.81 -7.17
C GLN A 16 26.87 -8.55 -8.03
N GLU A 17 27.92 -8.43 -8.86
CA GLU A 17 28.09 -7.30 -9.75
C GLU A 17 27.03 -7.30 -10.87
N ARG A 18 26.77 -8.47 -11.48
CA ARG A 18 25.67 -8.63 -12.45
C ARG A 18 24.32 -8.36 -11.82
N LEU A 19 24.01 -8.95 -10.66
CA LEU A 19 22.77 -8.69 -9.93
C LEU A 19 22.63 -7.21 -9.55
N GLY A 20 23.73 -6.55 -9.19
CA GLY A 20 23.78 -5.12 -8.89
C GLY A 20 23.45 -4.25 -10.11
N ARG A 21 23.92 -4.63 -11.30
CA ARG A 21 23.58 -3.95 -12.57
C ARG A 21 22.12 -4.15 -12.95
N TRP A 22 21.56 -5.36 -12.83
CA TRP A 22 20.13 -5.59 -13.11
C TRP A 22 19.22 -4.90 -12.09
N ALA A 23 19.64 -4.82 -10.82
CA ALA A 23 18.92 -4.11 -9.76
C ALA A 23 19.13 -2.58 -9.76
N ALA A 24 19.82 -2.03 -10.76
CA ALA A 24 20.00 -0.59 -10.89
C ALA A 24 18.64 0.09 -11.10
N PRO A 25 18.35 1.25 -10.45
CA PRO A 25 17.07 1.94 -10.58
C PRO A 25 16.68 2.22 -12.05
N ARG A 26 17.66 2.46 -12.92
CA ARG A 26 17.47 2.66 -14.35
C ARG A 26 16.88 1.41 -15.03
N ASN A 27 17.44 0.23 -14.79
CA ASN A 27 17.00 -1.02 -15.41
C ASN A 27 15.65 -1.49 -14.86
N LEU A 28 15.39 -1.23 -13.58
CA LEU A 28 14.08 -1.49 -12.98
C LEU A 28 12.98 -0.59 -13.56
N GLN A 29 13.27 0.68 -13.88
CA GLN A 29 12.31 1.54 -14.60
C GLN A 29 12.03 1.00 -15.99
N PHE A 30 13.05 0.58 -16.75
CA PHE A 30 12.80 -0.01 -18.06
C PHE A 30 11.89 -1.26 -17.99
N ALA A 31 12.15 -2.17 -17.05
CA ALA A 31 11.32 -3.34 -16.82
C ALA A 31 9.88 -2.98 -16.41
N PHE A 32 9.71 -1.98 -15.55
CA PHE A 32 8.40 -1.49 -15.13
C PHE A 32 7.64 -0.79 -16.27
N GLY A 33 8.32 -0.02 -17.11
CA GLY A 33 7.73 0.60 -18.29
C GLY A 33 7.20 -0.43 -19.29
N LEU A 34 7.95 -1.51 -19.53
CA LEU A 34 7.50 -2.61 -20.38
C LEU A 34 6.27 -3.33 -19.78
N PHE A 35 6.32 -3.66 -18.48
CA PHE A 35 5.18 -4.22 -17.77
C PHE A 35 3.96 -3.30 -17.84
N ALA A 36 4.14 -1.98 -17.64
CA ALA A 36 3.06 -1.01 -17.68
C ALA A 36 2.43 -0.89 -19.07
N LEU A 37 3.21 -0.97 -20.15
CA LEU A 37 2.66 -1.04 -21.51
C LEU A 37 1.80 -2.29 -21.72
N VAL A 38 2.32 -3.45 -21.34
CA VAL A 38 1.59 -4.72 -21.47
C VAL A 38 0.31 -4.67 -20.64
N ALA A 39 0.40 -4.29 -19.37
CA ALA A 39 -0.75 -4.18 -18.47
C ALA A 39 -1.78 -3.17 -18.97
N GLY A 40 -1.35 -1.99 -19.44
CA GLY A 40 -2.24 -0.97 -19.99
C GLY A 40 -2.96 -1.44 -21.25
N ALA A 41 -2.24 -2.11 -22.16
CA ALA A 41 -2.83 -2.69 -23.37
C ALA A 41 -3.80 -3.82 -23.05
N SER A 42 -3.45 -4.73 -22.13
CA SER A 42 -4.33 -5.82 -21.69
C SER A 42 -5.63 -5.29 -21.08
N ILE A 43 -5.55 -4.23 -20.26
CA ILE A 43 -6.74 -3.60 -19.67
C ILE A 43 -7.57 -2.90 -20.74
N ALA A 44 -6.95 -2.17 -21.68
CA ALA A 44 -7.65 -1.42 -22.72
C ALA A 44 -8.34 -2.31 -23.77
N LEU A 45 -7.78 -3.48 -24.07
CA LEU A 45 -8.30 -4.43 -25.05
C LEU A 45 -9.41 -5.35 -24.51
N ARG A 46 -9.70 -5.27 -23.20
CA ARG A 46 -10.72 -6.09 -22.56
C ARG A 46 -12.13 -5.63 -22.97
N GLN A 47 -12.94 -6.55 -23.47
CA GLN A 47 -14.29 -6.24 -23.99
C GLN A 47 -15.40 -6.46 -22.94
N ASP A 48 -15.10 -7.15 -21.84
CA ASP A 48 -16.01 -7.60 -20.78
C ASP A 48 -15.77 -6.88 -19.44
N ALA A 49 -15.58 -5.56 -19.46
CA ALA A 49 -15.34 -4.81 -18.23
C ALA A 49 -16.65 -4.56 -17.48
N GLN A 50 -16.85 -5.25 -16.35
CA GLN A 50 -17.96 -4.99 -15.41
C GLN A 50 -17.96 -3.54 -14.89
N HIS A 51 -16.78 -2.89 -14.81
CA HIS A 51 -16.64 -1.50 -14.39
C HIS A 51 -15.82 -0.66 -15.38
N PRO A 52 -16.46 0.02 -16.36
CA PRO A 52 -15.76 0.76 -17.42
C PRO A 52 -14.92 1.93 -16.90
N LEU A 53 -15.32 2.54 -15.78
CA LEU A 53 -14.55 3.62 -15.14
C LEU A 53 -13.19 3.15 -14.63
N PHE A 54 -13.14 2.00 -13.93
CA PHE A 54 -11.86 1.45 -13.44
C PHE A 54 -10.99 0.93 -14.57
N GLN A 55 -11.59 0.40 -15.64
CA GLN A 55 -10.88 0.00 -16.85
C GLN A 55 -10.19 1.22 -17.51
N ALA A 56 -10.93 2.31 -17.74
CA ALA A 56 -10.39 3.53 -18.32
C ALA A 56 -9.29 4.14 -17.42
N ALA A 57 -9.56 4.23 -16.11
CA ALA A 57 -8.58 4.72 -15.15
C ALA A 57 -7.31 3.86 -15.10
N GLY A 58 -7.46 2.53 -15.19
CA GLY A 58 -6.35 1.58 -15.26
C GLY A 58 -5.53 1.73 -16.54
N ALA A 59 -6.19 1.76 -17.70
CA ALA A 59 -5.53 1.93 -18.99
C ALA A 59 -4.74 3.25 -19.05
N VAL A 60 -5.37 4.37 -18.65
CA VAL A 60 -4.72 5.68 -18.58
C VAL A 60 -3.59 5.68 -17.55
N GLY A 61 -3.84 5.13 -16.36
CA GLY A 61 -2.85 5.04 -15.28
C GLY A 61 -1.59 4.28 -15.70
N TYR A 62 -1.74 3.13 -16.35
CA TYR A 62 -0.64 2.32 -16.86
C TYR A 62 0.06 2.94 -18.07
N ALA A 63 -0.66 3.63 -18.96
CA ALA A 63 -0.05 4.40 -20.05
C ALA A 63 0.82 5.56 -19.51
N LEU A 64 0.31 6.33 -18.54
CA LEU A 64 1.08 7.37 -17.87
C LEU A 64 2.28 6.78 -17.13
N ALA A 65 2.10 5.64 -16.47
CA ALA A 65 3.17 4.91 -15.79
C ALA A 65 4.29 4.51 -16.76
N ALA A 66 3.95 3.96 -17.94
CA ALA A 66 4.90 3.64 -18.98
C ALA A 66 5.66 4.89 -19.45
N MET A 67 4.94 5.97 -19.75
CA MET A 67 5.53 7.22 -20.24
C MET A 67 6.50 7.84 -19.23
N LEU A 68 6.11 7.89 -17.94
CA LEU A 68 6.98 8.34 -16.84
C LEU A 68 8.18 7.42 -16.65
N SER A 69 7.99 6.11 -16.75
CA SER A 69 9.05 5.13 -16.53
C SER A 69 10.12 5.21 -17.64
N PHE A 70 9.72 5.28 -18.90
CA PHE A 70 10.65 5.50 -20.03
C PHE A 70 11.31 6.89 -19.99
N GLY A 71 10.56 7.96 -19.69
CA GLY A 71 11.14 9.30 -19.53
C GLY A 71 12.18 9.37 -18.42
N SER A 72 11.92 8.69 -17.30
CA SER A 72 12.85 8.61 -16.18
C SER A 72 14.07 7.72 -16.46
N TRP A 73 13.95 6.70 -17.32
CA TRP A 73 15.06 5.87 -17.79
C TRP A 73 16.11 6.71 -18.55
N PHE A 74 15.68 7.65 -19.38
CA PHE A 74 16.55 8.63 -20.03
C PHE A 74 17.14 9.65 -19.05
N ALA A 75 16.33 10.17 -18.12
CA ALA A 75 16.76 11.20 -17.17
C ALA A 75 17.76 10.67 -16.12
N LEU A 76 17.62 9.41 -15.69
CA LEU A 76 18.56 8.74 -14.77
C LEU A 76 19.94 8.47 -15.41
N GLY A 77 20.03 8.53 -16.75
CA GLY A 77 21.31 8.45 -17.47
C GLY A 77 22.11 9.76 -17.45
N ARG A 78 21.52 10.89 -17.01
CA ARG A 78 22.16 12.21 -17.00
C ARG A 78 22.29 12.74 -15.57
N ALA A 79 23.51 13.11 -15.16
CA ALA A 79 23.82 13.56 -13.80
C ALA A 79 22.98 14.76 -13.34
N ALA A 80 22.73 15.74 -14.22
CA ALA A 80 21.97 16.95 -13.92
C ALA A 80 20.46 16.70 -13.66
N GLY A 81 19.89 15.60 -14.16
CA GLY A 81 18.46 15.29 -14.04
C GLY A 81 18.12 14.20 -13.00
N ALA A 82 19.11 13.42 -12.57
CA ALA A 82 18.90 12.22 -11.76
C ALA A 82 18.23 12.51 -10.40
N ALA A 83 18.55 13.64 -9.76
CA ALA A 83 17.96 14.00 -8.46
C ALA A 83 16.47 14.36 -8.57
N ARG A 84 16.11 15.15 -9.58
CA ARG A 84 14.71 15.53 -9.85
C ARG A 84 13.89 14.31 -10.28
N ALA A 85 14.43 13.51 -11.21
CA ALA A 85 13.80 12.27 -11.67
C ALA A 85 13.57 11.29 -10.50
N ARG A 86 14.54 11.11 -9.61
CA ARG A 86 14.38 10.26 -8.41
C ARG A 86 13.24 10.75 -7.51
N ARG A 87 13.11 12.06 -7.29
CA ARG A 87 12.03 12.63 -6.46
C ARG A 87 10.66 12.41 -7.08
N THR A 88 10.52 12.68 -8.37
CA THR A 88 9.27 12.45 -9.12
C THR A 88 8.90 10.97 -9.11
N LEU A 89 9.85 10.06 -9.33
CA LEU A 89 9.61 8.62 -9.30
C LEU A 89 9.17 8.12 -7.94
N ILE A 90 9.76 8.63 -6.86
CA ILE A 90 9.35 8.27 -5.49
C ILE A 90 7.88 8.65 -5.25
N VAL A 91 7.50 9.89 -5.58
CA VAL A 91 6.11 10.36 -5.39
C VAL A 91 5.16 9.58 -6.28
N PHE A 92 5.54 9.37 -7.54
CA PHE A 92 4.78 8.58 -8.49
C PHE A 92 4.54 7.16 -7.98
N HIS A 93 5.58 6.40 -7.61
CA HIS A 93 5.40 5.02 -7.13
C HIS A 93 4.61 4.95 -5.82
N LEU A 94 4.79 5.92 -4.91
CA LEU A 94 4.01 5.96 -3.67
C LEU A 94 2.51 6.23 -3.87
N LEU A 95 2.15 7.00 -4.89
CA LEU A 95 0.74 7.23 -5.27
C LEU A 95 0.22 6.12 -6.18
N PHE A 96 1.10 5.54 -7.00
CA PHE A 96 0.74 4.52 -7.97
C PHE A 96 0.53 3.16 -7.31
N ILE A 97 1.26 2.79 -6.26
CA ILE A 97 1.01 1.55 -5.50
C ILE A 97 -0.45 1.45 -5.01
N PRO A 98 -1.02 2.44 -4.30
CA PRO A 98 -2.42 2.39 -3.91
C PRO A 98 -3.38 2.56 -5.10
N ALA A 99 -2.99 3.25 -6.17
CA ALA A 99 -3.81 3.32 -7.39
C ALA A 99 -3.87 1.97 -8.14
N GLN A 100 -2.78 1.21 -8.15
CA GLN A 100 -2.72 -0.13 -8.74
C GLN A 100 -3.65 -1.11 -8.02
N PHE A 101 -3.95 -0.87 -6.75
CA PHE A 101 -4.98 -1.61 -6.04
C PHE A 101 -6.38 -1.33 -6.61
N LEU A 102 -6.73 -0.08 -6.95
CA LEU A 102 -8.01 0.23 -7.61
C LEU A 102 -8.16 -0.51 -8.94
N PHE A 103 -7.05 -0.75 -9.63
CA PHE A 103 -7.04 -1.49 -10.90
C PHE A 103 -7.14 -3.00 -10.71
N LEU A 104 -6.90 -3.51 -9.49
CA LEU A 104 -7.00 -4.93 -9.16
C LEU A 104 -8.45 -5.43 -9.24
N LEU A 105 -9.41 -4.54 -8.96
CA LEU A 105 -10.85 -4.78 -9.15
C LEU A 105 -11.20 -5.09 -10.61
N ALA A 106 -10.43 -4.55 -11.57
CA ALA A 106 -10.67 -4.75 -12.99
C ALA A 106 -9.78 -5.83 -13.62
N HIS A 107 -8.64 -6.19 -13.01
CA HIS A 107 -7.70 -7.15 -13.60
C HIS A 107 -6.75 -7.77 -12.56
N GLN A 108 -6.28 -8.99 -12.76
CA GLN A 108 -5.28 -9.63 -11.88
C GLN A 108 -3.81 -9.24 -12.17
N LEU A 109 -3.55 -8.43 -13.20
CA LEU A 109 -2.18 -8.01 -13.58
C LEU A 109 -1.51 -7.05 -12.58
N PRO A 110 -2.24 -6.16 -11.88
CA PRO A 110 -1.62 -5.21 -10.95
C PRO A 110 -0.90 -5.83 -9.76
N TRP A 111 -1.10 -7.11 -9.42
CA TRP A 111 -0.30 -7.83 -8.41
C TRP A 111 1.21 -7.74 -8.69
N LEU A 112 1.63 -8.06 -9.93
CA LEU A 112 3.02 -7.96 -10.37
C LEU A 112 3.49 -6.50 -10.39
N GLY A 113 2.60 -5.59 -10.75
CA GLY A 113 2.86 -4.16 -10.79
C GLY A 113 3.15 -3.57 -9.41
N MET A 114 2.36 -3.92 -8.39
CA MET A 114 2.57 -3.48 -7.02
C MET A 114 3.89 -4.01 -6.45
N LEU A 115 4.23 -5.27 -6.71
CA LEU A 115 5.51 -5.85 -6.29
C LEU A 115 6.68 -5.10 -6.92
N LEU A 116 6.66 -4.91 -8.24
CA LEU A 116 7.72 -4.21 -8.97
C LEU A 116 7.82 -2.74 -8.53
N SER A 117 6.69 -2.06 -8.38
CA SER A 117 6.61 -0.67 -7.94
C SER A 117 7.14 -0.49 -6.51
N THR A 118 6.83 -1.43 -5.61
CA THR A 118 7.32 -1.44 -4.22
C THR A 118 8.84 -1.67 -4.18
N VAL A 119 9.36 -2.61 -4.95
CA VAL A 119 10.80 -2.87 -5.05
C VAL A 119 11.53 -1.62 -5.53
N ILE A 120 11.00 -0.95 -6.56
CA ILE A 120 11.55 0.30 -7.07
C ILE A 120 11.53 1.40 -6.01
N ALA A 121 10.39 1.61 -5.35
CA ALA A 121 10.26 2.64 -4.31
C ALA A 121 11.27 2.44 -3.17
N ILE A 122 11.46 1.20 -2.70
CA ILE A 122 12.46 0.86 -1.68
C ILE A 122 13.88 1.17 -2.17
N ARG A 123 14.21 0.81 -3.42
CA ARG A 123 15.54 0.99 -4.02
C ARG A 123 15.86 2.47 -4.29
N LEU A 124 14.85 3.31 -4.53
CA LEU A 124 15.03 4.75 -4.71
C LEU A 124 15.45 5.47 -3.41
N ARG A 125 15.44 4.78 -2.26
CA ARG A 125 15.86 5.29 -0.93
C ARG A 125 15.24 6.67 -0.64
N PRO A 126 13.91 6.72 -0.48
CA PRO A 126 13.23 8.00 -0.35
C PRO A 126 13.68 8.75 0.90
N ARG A 127 14.09 10.01 0.70
CA ARG A 127 14.40 10.96 1.77
C ARG A 127 13.36 12.07 1.71
N PHE A 128 12.41 12.04 2.63
CA PHE A 128 11.38 13.08 2.73
C PHE A 128 11.80 14.17 3.72
N PRO A 129 11.73 15.45 3.34
CA PRO A 129 11.82 16.54 4.30
C PRO A 129 10.64 16.45 5.27
N ARG A 130 10.88 16.78 6.54
CA ARG A 130 9.83 16.78 7.57
C ARG A 130 8.77 17.82 7.23
N LEU A 131 7.50 17.45 7.38
CA LEU A 131 6.40 18.40 7.18
C LEU A 131 6.46 19.52 8.24
N GLY A 132 6.18 20.74 7.80
CA GLY A 132 5.98 21.87 8.71
C GLY A 132 4.82 21.63 9.67
N ARG A 133 4.80 22.32 10.82
CA ARG A 133 3.80 22.07 11.89
C ARG A 133 2.35 22.16 11.40
N ARG A 134 2.03 23.15 10.54
CA ARG A 134 0.67 23.34 9.99
C ARG A 134 0.27 22.21 9.04
N SER A 135 1.09 21.92 8.03
CA SER A 135 0.85 20.84 7.07
C SER A 135 0.72 19.48 7.75
N ARG A 136 1.53 19.20 8.77
CA ARG A 136 1.42 17.97 9.57
C ARG A 136 0.05 17.83 10.22
N LYS A 137 -0.50 18.90 10.79
CA LYS A 137 -1.83 18.87 11.42
C LYS A 137 -2.93 18.62 10.40
N VAL A 138 -2.87 19.27 9.23
CA VAL A 138 -3.85 19.09 8.15
C VAL A 138 -3.85 17.66 7.65
N TRP A 139 -2.69 17.11 7.29
CA TRP A 139 -2.59 15.73 6.81
C TRP A 139 -3.00 14.71 7.87
N LEU A 140 -2.68 14.97 9.15
CA LEU A 140 -3.12 14.12 10.24
C LEU A 140 -4.64 14.17 10.42
N ALA A 141 -5.25 15.36 10.35
CA ALA A 141 -6.70 15.52 10.45
C ALA A 141 -7.41 14.83 9.28
N LEU A 142 -6.90 14.98 8.05
CA LEU A 142 -7.42 14.27 6.88
C LEU A 142 -7.30 12.75 7.05
N HIS A 143 -6.15 12.25 7.50
CA HIS A 143 -5.96 10.81 7.72
C HIS A 143 -6.93 10.26 8.78
N ILE A 144 -7.14 10.99 9.87
CA ILE A 144 -8.10 10.61 10.91
C ILE A 144 -9.52 10.65 10.36
N GLY A 145 -9.92 11.72 9.67
CA GLY A 145 -11.26 11.85 9.09
C GLY A 145 -11.57 10.75 8.09
N VAL A 146 -10.63 10.43 7.19
CA VAL A 146 -10.75 9.30 6.25
C VAL A 146 -10.83 7.97 7.00
N GLY A 147 -10.02 7.76 8.03
CA GLY A 147 -10.06 6.53 8.84
C GLY A 147 -11.40 6.34 9.58
N VAL A 148 -11.96 7.42 10.14
CA VAL A 148 -13.28 7.40 10.78
C VAL A 148 -14.39 7.16 9.76
N GLY A 149 -14.32 7.81 8.60
CA GLY A 149 -15.26 7.58 7.50
C GLY A 149 -15.24 6.12 7.04
N TRP A 150 -14.06 5.54 6.87
CA TRP A 150 -13.92 4.15 6.45
C TRP A 150 -14.45 3.15 7.49
N LEU A 151 -14.24 3.42 8.79
CA LEU A 151 -14.87 2.67 9.87
C LEU A 151 -16.40 2.74 9.81
N GLY A 152 -16.97 3.92 9.53
CA GLY A 152 -18.41 4.10 9.35
C GLY A 152 -18.95 3.29 8.18
N VAL A 153 -18.29 3.35 7.02
CA VAL A 153 -18.65 2.55 5.83
C VAL A 153 -18.63 1.07 6.15
N SER A 154 -17.56 0.58 6.80
CA SER A 154 -17.46 -0.84 7.18
C SER A 154 -18.56 -1.28 8.17
N LEU A 155 -18.94 -0.42 9.11
CA LEU A 155 -20.05 -0.68 10.01
C LEU A 155 -21.38 -0.74 9.26
N THR A 156 -21.61 0.16 8.30
CA THR A 156 -22.83 0.14 7.48
C THR A 156 -22.88 -1.10 6.57
N MET A 157 -21.77 -1.48 5.95
CA MET A 157 -21.69 -2.70 5.14
C MET A 157 -21.98 -3.95 5.97
N LEU A 158 -21.47 -4.03 7.20
CA LEU A 158 -21.83 -5.10 8.14
C LEU A 158 -23.33 -5.08 8.45
N ALA A 159 -23.91 -3.92 8.79
CA ALA A 159 -25.33 -3.81 9.07
C ALA A 159 -26.20 -4.26 7.88
N LEU A 160 -25.86 -3.82 6.65
CA LEU A 160 -26.55 -4.24 5.44
C LEU A 160 -26.42 -5.74 5.19
N SER A 161 -25.23 -6.33 5.40
CA SER A 161 -25.03 -7.78 5.24
C SER A 161 -25.89 -8.60 6.20
N VAL A 162 -26.04 -8.13 7.45
CA VAL A 162 -26.92 -8.77 8.45
C VAL A 162 -28.38 -8.62 8.05
N VAL A 163 -28.79 -7.42 7.63
CA VAL A 163 -30.15 -7.19 7.11
C VAL A 163 -30.44 -8.10 5.93
N GLY A 164 -29.53 -8.23 4.97
CA GLY A 164 -29.68 -9.12 3.81
C GLY A 164 -29.94 -10.57 4.21
N VAL A 165 -29.27 -11.09 5.23
CA VAL A 165 -29.46 -12.48 5.68
C VAL A 165 -30.71 -12.67 6.55
N THR A 166 -31.09 -11.66 7.33
CA THR A 166 -32.12 -11.78 8.37
C THR A 166 -33.50 -11.25 7.96
N ALA A 167 -33.59 -10.43 6.91
CA ALA A 167 -34.83 -9.83 6.48
C ALA A 167 -35.85 -10.89 6.00
N GLY A 168 -37.09 -10.76 6.49
CA GLY A 168 -38.19 -11.66 6.14
C GLY A 168 -38.87 -11.31 4.81
N ASP A 169 -38.82 -10.04 4.41
CA ASP A 169 -39.36 -9.55 3.15
C ASP A 169 -38.28 -9.39 2.07
N HIS A 170 -38.68 -9.62 0.82
CA HIS A 170 -37.80 -9.59 -0.34
C HIS A 170 -37.23 -8.19 -0.61
N GLU A 171 -38.05 -7.15 -0.53
CA GLU A 171 -37.65 -5.77 -0.83
C GLU A 171 -36.48 -5.31 0.05
N THR A 172 -36.57 -5.54 1.36
CA THR A 172 -35.51 -5.17 2.31
C THR A 172 -34.25 -6.01 2.09
N ARG A 173 -34.40 -7.31 1.81
CA ARG A 173 -33.27 -8.22 1.54
C ARG A 173 -32.50 -7.81 0.30
N HIS A 174 -33.19 -7.67 -0.83
CA HIS A 174 -32.58 -7.35 -2.12
C HIS A 174 -32.01 -5.93 -2.10
N GLY A 175 -32.75 -4.97 -1.54
CA GLY A 175 -32.28 -3.60 -1.35
C GLY A 175 -31.00 -3.50 -0.52
N ALA A 176 -30.82 -4.36 0.47
CA ALA A 176 -29.59 -4.39 1.26
C ALA A 176 -28.36 -4.76 0.40
N TYR A 177 -28.45 -5.78 -0.44
CA TYR A 177 -27.34 -6.18 -1.32
C TYR A 177 -27.05 -5.16 -2.43
N LEU A 178 -28.09 -4.53 -3.00
CA LEU A 178 -27.90 -3.43 -3.96
C LEU A 178 -27.19 -2.22 -3.34
N LEU A 179 -27.56 -1.84 -2.12
CA LEU A 179 -26.89 -0.75 -1.41
C LEU A 179 -25.45 -1.09 -1.05
N MET A 180 -25.15 -2.37 -0.77
CA MET A 180 -23.78 -2.81 -0.52
C MET A 180 -22.89 -2.61 -1.75
N ASP A 181 -23.35 -2.99 -2.94
CA ASP A 181 -22.59 -2.76 -4.19
C ASP A 181 -22.33 -1.26 -4.42
N LEU A 182 -23.38 -0.43 -4.28
CA LEU A 182 -23.23 1.03 -4.39
C LEU A 182 -22.24 1.61 -3.37
N PHE A 183 -22.28 1.13 -2.13
CA PHE A 183 -21.41 1.63 -1.07
C PHE A 183 -19.98 1.17 -1.24
N ASP A 184 -19.76 -0.02 -1.78
CA ASP A 184 -18.42 -0.51 -2.10
C ASP A 184 -17.76 0.40 -3.14
N LEU A 185 -18.47 0.65 -4.26
CA LEU A 185 -18.01 1.50 -5.36
C LEU A 185 -17.83 2.97 -4.96
N ALA A 186 -18.82 3.55 -4.29
CA ALA A 186 -18.85 4.98 -4.00
C ALA A 186 -18.05 5.38 -2.76
N LEU A 187 -17.92 4.50 -1.76
CA LEU A 187 -17.37 4.84 -0.45
C LEU A 187 -16.20 3.96 -0.03
N ALA A 188 -16.30 2.64 -0.08
CA ALA A 188 -15.25 1.75 0.41
C ALA A 188 -13.97 1.87 -0.44
N ILE A 189 -14.11 1.77 -1.76
CA ILE A 189 -13.00 1.84 -2.72
C ILE A 189 -12.25 3.20 -2.62
N PRO A 190 -12.94 4.37 -2.65
CA PRO A 190 -12.27 5.65 -2.42
C PRO A 190 -11.62 5.79 -1.04
N SER A 191 -12.24 5.22 0.01
CA SER A 191 -11.71 5.27 1.38
C SER A 191 -10.38 4.55 1.51
N VAL A 192 -10.25 3.36 0.92
CA VAL A 192 -8.98 2.61 0.85
C VAL A 192 -7.87 3.47 0.25
N PHE A 193 -8.15 4.05 -0.92
CA PHE A 193 -7.18 4.86 -1.65
C PHE A 193 -6.74 6.08 -0.83
N LEU A 194 -7.70 6.83 -0.28
CA LEU A 194 -7.42 7.99 0.55
C LEU A 194 -6.68 7.62 1.84
N ALA A 195 -7.02 6.50 2.48
CA ALA A 195 -6.38 6.03 3.71
C ALA A 195 -4.90 5.66 3.47
N LEU A 196 -4.61 4.97 2.37
CA LEU A 196 -3.25 4.61 1.99
C LEU A 196 -2.41 5.84 1.64
N VAL A 197 -2.95 6.77 0.84
CA VAL A 197 -2.25 8.00 0.47
C VAL A 197 -1.97 8.89 1.69
N THR A 198 -3.00 9.19 2.47
CA THR A 198 -2.85 10.04 3.67
C THR A 198 -1.95 9.37 4.72
N GLY A 199 -2.06 8.05 4.91
CA GLY A 199 -1.22 7.28 5.81
C GLY A 199 0.25 7.26 5.39
N ALA A 200 0.53 7.15 4.09
CA ALA A 200 1.88 7.26 3.55
C ALA A 200 2.46 8.66 3.78
N VAL A 201 1.70 9.73 3.48
CA VAL A 201 2.13 11.12 3.69
C VAL A 201 2.43 11.39 5.17
N VAL A 202 1.54 10.97 6.08
CA VAL A 202 1.76 11.14 7.52
C VAL A 202 2.97 10.34 7.99
N SER A 203 3.12 9.08 7.57
CA SER A 203 4.22 8.22 8.01
C SER A 203 5.58 8.71 7.52
N LEU A 204 5.67 9.20 6.29
CA LEU A 204 6.91 9.67 5.67
C LEU A 204 7.25 11.11 6.04
N GLY A 205 6.24 11.95 6.27
CA GLY A 205 6.38 13.36 6.61
C GLY A 205 6.61 13.64 8.11
N THR A 206 6.50 12.62 8.96
CA THR A 206 6.66 12.72 10.42
C THR A 206 7.86 11.88 10.90
N PRO A 207 8.39 12.14 12.12
CA PRO A 207 9.54 11.39 12.64
C PRO A 207 9.27 9.88 12.86
N TRP A 208 8.01 9.44 12.76
CA TRP A 208 7.61 8.06 12.93
C TRP A 208 8.21 7.18 11.83
N GLY A 209 8.09 7.53 10.55
CA GLY A 209 8.59 6.68 9.46
C GLY A 209 7.76 5.41 9.27
N LEU A 210 7.70 4.90 8.04
CA LEU A 210 6.80 3.81 7.65
C LEU A 210 7.16 2.44 8.28
N VAL A 211 8.44 2.17 8.47
CA VAL A 211 8.95 0.88 8.98
C VAL A 211 9.62 1.00 10.34
N ARG A 212 9.66 2.18 10.95
CA ARG A 212 10.49 2.45 12.15
C ARG A 212 9.84 1.95 13.43
N HIS A 213 8.51 1.81 13.44
CA HIS A 213 7.73 1.38 14.60
C HIS A 213 6.85 0.20 14.22
N ARG A 214 6.83 -0.83 15.07
CA ARG A 214 6.08 -2.07 14.81
C ARG A 214 4.59 -1.80 14.62
N TRP A 215 4.02 -0.88 15.40
CA TRP A 215 2.60 -0.52 15.29
C TRP A 215 2.26 0.19 13.97
N VAL A 216 3.18 0.97 13.38
CA VAL A 216 2.97 1.61 12.06
C VAL A 216 2.96 0.54 10.98
N LEU A 217 3.91 -0.40 11.04
CA LEU A 217 4.00 -1.50 10.10
C LEU A 217 2.77 -2.41 10.19
N ALA A 218 2.33 -2.76 11.39
CA ALA A 218 1.14 -3.58 11.60
C ALA A 218 -0.12 -2.92 11.00
N LYS A 219 -0.30 -1.60 11.17
CA LYS A 219 -1.41 -0.89 10.51
C LYS A 219 -1.30 -0.84 9.00
N LEU A 220 -0.09 -0.68 8.48
CA LEU A 220 0.13 -0.73 7.04
C LEU A 220 -0.24 -2.12 6.50
N VAL A 221 0.16 -3.19 7.19
CA VAL A 221 -0.22 -4.55 6.83
C VAL A 221 -1.74 -4.72 6.86
N ILE A 222 -2.41 -4.29 7.93
CA ILE A 222 -3.89 -4.33 8.01
C ILE A 222 -4.52 -3.56 6.84
N ALA A 223 -4.07 -2.32 6.60
CA ALA A 223 -4.58 -1.48 5.52
C ALA A 223 -4.33 -2.04 4.12
N LEU A 224 -3.36 -2.95 3.95
CA LEU A 224 -3.10 -3.67 2.70
C LEU A 224 -3.89 -4.99 2.61
N CYS A 225 -4.17 -5.66 3.74
CA CYS A 225 -4.96 -6.89 3.76
C CYS A 225 -6.45 -6.63 3.50
N LEU A 226 -7.02 -5.55 4.04
CA LEU A 226 -8.42 -5.16 3.82
C LEU A 226 -8.80 -5.08 2.32
N PRO A 227 -8.03 -4.38 1.48
CA PRO A 227 -8.11 -4.44 0.02
C PRO A 227 -8.19 -5.86 -0.58
N VAL A 228 -7.39 -6.80 -0.05
CA VAL A 228 -7.38 -8.19 -0.55
C VAL A 228 -8.66 -8.93 -0.13
N LEU A 229 -9.13 -8.72 1.08
CA LEU A 229 -10.43 -9.25 1.53
C LEU A 229 -11.57 -8.72 0.65
N ALA A 230 -11.56 -7.44 0.31
CA ALA A 230 -12.54 -6.81 -0.58
C ALA A 230 -12.65 -7.53 -1.95
N THR A 231 -11.53 -8.03 -2.49
CA THR A 231 -11.54 -8.75 -3.78
C THR A 231 -12.15 -10.16 -3.69
N LEU A 232 -12.27 -10.71 -2.48
CA LEU A 232 -12.90 -12.01 -2.24
C LEU A 232 -14.41 -11.85 -2.00
N GLU A 233 -14.82 -10.79 -1.31
CA GLU A 233 -16.22 -10.54 -0.95
C GLU A 233 -17.03 -9.85 -2.06
N GLY A 234 -16.39 -9.05 -2.94
CA GLY A 234 -17.07 -8.40 -4.07
C GLY A 234 -17.92 -9.35 -4.93
N PRO A 235 -17.38 -10.49 -5.42
CA PRO A 235 -18.17 -11.47 -6.16
C PRO A 235 -19.35 -12.06 -5.38
N TRP A 236 -19.26 -12.13 -4.05
CA TRP A 236 -20.38 -12.61 -3.22
C TRP A 236 -21.48 -11.56 -3.11
N ILE A 237 -21.12 -10.27 -3.09
CA ILE A 237 -22.09 -9.17 -3.12
C ILE A 237 -22.85 -9.19 -4.45
N ASP A 238 -22.15 -9.29 -5.58
CA ASP A 238 -22.76 -9.37 -6.91
C ASP A 238 -23.67 -10.61 -7.05
N GLU A 239 -23.17 -11.76 -6.61
CA GLU A 239 -23.92 -13.03 -6.62
C GLU A 239 -25.20 -12.93 -5.79
N LEU A 240 -25.14 -12.34 -4.59
CA LEU A 240 -26.29 -12.19 -3.72
C LEU A 240 -27.26 -11.13 -4.24
N ALA A 241 -26.77 -10.03 -4.80
CA ALA A 241 -27.62 -9.04 -5.47
C ALA A 241 -28.42 -9.67 -6.60
N ALA A 242 -27.76 -10.42 -7.51
CA ALA A 242 -28.42 -11.08 -8.63
C ALA A 242 -29.36 -12.22 -8.17
N ARG A 243 -28.96 -13.04 -7.20
CA ARG A 243 -29.82 -14.14 -6.71
C ARG A 243 -31.07 -13.63 -6.03
N THR A 244 -30.96 -12.56 -5.26
CA THR A 244 -32.08 -12.01 -4.50
C THR A 244 -33.04 -11.21 -5.37
N GLU A 245 -32.81 -11.05 -6.68
CA GLU A 245 -33.84 -10.57 -7.63
C GLU A 245 -35.06 -11.50 -7.66
N GLU A 246 -34.86 -12.80 -7.43
CA GLU A 246 -35.95 -13.76 -7.29
C GLU A 246 -36.53 -13.70 -5.85
N PRO A 247 -37.82 -13.40 -5.67
CA PRO A 247 -38.42 -13.26 -4.33
C PRO A 247 -38.30 -14.48 -3.42
N ALA A 248 -38.26 -15.68 -4.00
CA ALA A 248 -38.14 -16.93 -3.26
C ALA A 248 -36.68 -17.30 -2.88
N ALA A 249 -35.68 -16.56 -3.37
CA ALA A 249 -34.28 -16.91 -3.15
C ALA A 249 -33.82 -16.64 -1.71
N ASP A 250 -33.17 -17.65 -1.13
CA ASP A 250 -32.52 -17.58 0.18
C ASP A 250 -31.04 -17.20 0.01
N PRO A 251 -30.53 -16.17 0.72
CA PRO A 251 -29.11 -15.83 0.77
C PRO A 251 -28.22 -16.99 1.22
N GLY A 252 -28.76 -17.91 2.02
CA GLY A 252 -28.10 -19.15 2.43
C GLY A 252 -26.69 -18.94 3.03
N GLY A 253 -25.80 -19.92 2.77
CA GLY A 253 -24.44 -19.90 3.30
C GLY A 253 -23.57 -18.74 2.80
N THR A 254 -23.78 -18.27 1.57
CA THR A 254 -23.02 -17.13 1.00
C THR A 254 -23.32 -15.84 1.76
N GLY A 255 -24.58 -15.58 2.11
CA GLY A 255 -24.95 -14.41 2.90
C GLY A 255 -24.31 -14.41 4.30
N ILE A 256 -24.30 -15.57 4.97
CA ILE A 256 -23.66 -15.73 6.29
C ILE A 256 -22.15 -15.50 6.19
N LEU A 257 -21.51 -16.05 5.15
CA LEU A 257 -20.08 -15.88 4.92
C LEU A 257 -19.72 -14.41 4.66
N LEU A 258 -20.54 -13.71 3.87
CA LEU A 258 -20.39 -12.28 3.62
C LEU A 258 -20.51 -11.47 4.91
N ALA A 259 -21.50 -11.74 5.76
CA ALA A 259 -21.63 -11.07 7.05
C ALA A 259 -20.42 -11.33 7.97
N GLY A 260 -19.91 -12.55 7.98
CA GLY A 260 -18.67 -12.90 8.69
C GLY A 260 -17.44 -12.16 8.16
N ALA A 261 -17.32 -12.01 6.84
CA ALA A 261 -16.25 -11.25 6.21
C ALA A 261 -16.34 -9.75 6.56
N MET A 262 -17.53 -9.15 6.50
CA MET A 262 -17.77 -7.76 6.91
C MET A 262 -17.42 -7.53 8.39
N ALA A 263 -17.75 -8.50 9.26
CA ALA A 263 -17.42 -8.43 10.67
C ALA A 263 -15.90 -8.48 10.91
N LEU A 264 -15.19 -9.37 10.19
CA LEU A 264 -13.73 -9.44 10.21
C LEU A 264 -13.09 -8.14 9.71
N PHE A 265 -13.61 -7.56 8.62
CA PHE A 265 -13.16 -6.31 8.06
C PHE A 265 -13.25 -5.17 9.09
N LEU A 266 -14.42 -5.04 9.75
CA LEU A 266 -14.65 -4.06 10.80
C LEU A 266 -13.72 -4.28 12.00
N ALA A 267 -13.53 -5.53 12.42
CA ALA A 267 -12.65 -5.88 13.53
C ALA A 267 -11.18 -5.52 13.25
N LEU A 268 -10.71 -5.71 12.00
CA LEU A 268 -9.38 -5.32 11.56
C LEU A 268 -9.21 -3.79 11.57
N LEU A 269 -10.21 -3.01 11.13
CA LEU A 269 -10.18 -1.55 11.21
C LEU A 269 -10.18 -1.04 12.65
N TRP A 270 -10.97 -1.66 13.54
CA TRP A 270 -10.92 -1.35 14.97
C TRP A 270 -9.55 -1.68 15.57
N THR A 271 -8.97 -2.82 15.20
CA THR A 271 -7.61 -3.19 15.60
C THR A 271 -6.61 -2.12 15.16
N ALA A 272 -6.67 -1.65 13.92
CA ALA A 272 -5.82 -0.56 13.44
C ALA A 272 -6.03 0.75 14.22
N THR A 273 -7.26 1.02 14.64
CA THR A 273 -7.62 2.17 15.48
C THR A 273 -7.06 2.05 16.89
N PHE A 274 -7.19 0.89 17.54
CA PHE A 274 -6.60 0.63 18.84
C PHE A 274 -5.06 0.71 18.80
N LEU A 275 -4.43 0.18 17.75
CA LEU A 275 -2.99 0.37 17.52
C LEU A 275 -2.60 1.84 17.37
N SER A 276 -3.53 2.72 16.95
CA SER A 276 -3.32 4.18 16.85
C SER A 276 -3.30 4.88 18.18
N VAL A 277 -4.17 4.45 19.09
CA VAL A 277 -4.32 5.06 20.41
C VAL A 277 -3.25 4.52 21.35
N PHE A 278 -3.21 3.19 21.51
CA PHE A 278 -2.36 2.53 22.51
C PHE A 278 -0.89 2.41 22.09
N LYS A 279 -0.60 2.50 20.78
CA LYS A 279 0.75 2.41 20.19
C LYS A 279 1.61 1.30 20.82
N PRO A 280 1.12 0.04 20.83
CA PRO A 280 1.85 -1.04 21.47
C PRO A 280 3.11 -1.34 20.64
N GLY A 281 4.27 -0.93 21.14
CA GLY A 281 5.56 -1.40 20.64
C GLY A 281 6.61 -0.34 20.30
N GLY A 282 7.83 -0.63 20.75
CA GLY A 282 9.05 0.14 20.46
C GLY A 282 9.52 0.11 19.01
N ARG A 283 10.74 0.58 18.78
CA ARG A 283 11.33 0.74 17.43
C ARG A 283 11.58 -0.64 16.80
N THR A 284 11.42 -0.75 15.49
CA THR A 284 11.81 -1.93 14.71
C THR A 284 13.34 -2.04 14.60
N ARG A 285 13.85 -3.20 14.21
CA ARG A 285 15.29 -3.42 13.94
C ARG A 285 15.87 -2.47 12.88
N TRP A 286 15.04 -1.96 11.98
CA TRP A 286 15.44 -0.95 10.99
C TRP A 286 15.41 0.50 11.53
N GLY A 287 14.75 0.73 12.66
CA GLY A 287 14.62 2.02 13.33
C GLY A 287 15.47 2.20 14.59
N ALA A 288 15.94 1.09 15.16
CA ALA A 288 17.07 1.03 16.08
C ALA A 288 18.34 1.16 15.24
N GLY A 289 19.08 2.27 15.40
CA GLY A 289 20.33 2.46 14.67
C GLY A 289 21.28 1.27 14.89
N ARG A 290 22.20 1.05 13.95
CA ARG A 290 23.32 0.13 14.15
C ARG A 290 23.95 0.46 15.52
N PRO A 291 24.05 -0.49 16.46
CA PRO A 291 24.84 -0.29 17.67
C PRO A 291 26.29 -0.13 17.20
N GLY A 292 26.78 1.11 17.10
CA GLY A 292 28.13 1.36 16.58
C GLY A 292 28.44 2.78 16.12
N GLU A 293 27.44 3.58 15.70
CA GLU A 293 27.66 5.02 15.51
C GLU A 293 27.53 5.72 16.87
N GLY A 294 28.55 5.48 17.70
CA GLY A 294 28.78 6.21 18.92
C GLY A 294 28.81 7.70 18.60
N ARG A 295 28.00 8.46 19.33
CA ARG A 295 28.10 9.91 19.43
C ARG A 295 29.56 10.23 19.82
N PRO A 296 30.38 10.87 18.95
CA PRO A 296 31.78 11.15 19.26
C PRO A 296 31.87 12.34 20.22
N GLY A 297 31.40 12.13 21.45
CA GLY A 297 31.37 13.17 22.48
C GLY A 297 31.16 12.67 23.91
N ASP A 298 31.05 11.35 24.13
CA ASP A 298 30.81 10.79 25.48
C ASP A 298 31.96 9.89 25.98
N ARG A 299 33.15 10.09 25.42
CA ARG A 299 34.40 9.57 26.01
C ARG A 299 35.27 10.74 26.40
N ALA A 300 34.88 11.45 27.46
CA ALA A 300 35.86 12.21 28.21
C ALA A 300 36.73 11.19 28.97
N PRO A 301 38.07 11.19 28.81
CA PRO A 301 38.93 10.36 29.63
C PRO A 301 38.87 10.86 31.08
N VAL A 302 38.42 9.99 31.97
CA VAL A 302 38.52 10.17 33.43
C VAL A 302 40.00 10.02 33.80
N SER A 303 40.79 11.08 33.61
CA SER A 303 42.16 11.13 34.16
C SER A 303 42.75 12.54 34.39
N ALA A 304 41.99 13.63 34.25
CA ALA A 304 42.52 14.98 34.46
C ALA A 304 41.91 15.71 35.67
N ARG A 305 41.62 15.00 36.78
CA ARG A 305 41.17 15.63 38.04
C ARG A 305 42.16 15.52 39.21
N ALA A 306 43.39 15.06 38.97
CA ALA A 306 44.42 14.89 39.99
C ALA A 306 45.57 15.93 39.95
N ALA A 307 45.42 17.05 39.24
CA ALA A 307 46.48 18.07 39.10
C ALA A 307 46.02 19.51 39.42
N ARG A 308 45.07 19.67 40.34
CA ARG A 308 44.67 20.98 40.90
C ARG A 308 44.49 20.92 42.43
N ALA A 309 45.40 20.23 43.10
CA ALA A 309 45.60 20.32 44.54
C ALA A 309 47.11 20.22 44.81
N ALA A 310 47.82 21.28 44.43
CA ALA A 310 49.15 21.64 44.90
C ALA A 310 49.16 23.16 45.01
#